data_AF-A0A6N6KP19-F1
#
_entry.id   AF-A0A6N6KP19-F1
#
_cell.length_a   1.000
_cell.length_b   1.000
_cell.length_c   1.000
_cell.angle_alpha   90.00
_cell.angle_beta   90.00
_cell.angle_gamma   90.00
#
_symmetry.space_group_name_H-M   'P 1'
#
loop_
_entity.id
_entity.type
_entity.pdbx_description
1 polymer ?
#
loop_
_entity_poly.entity_id
_entity_poly.type
_entity_poly.pdbx_seq_one_letter_code
_entity_poly.pdbx_strand_id
1 'polypeptide(L)'
;MKTNQFISGAKVLVVFLLMIVTFFRCTVSGDGFEDMEPAEDISFQIDIKKIRATDIKESESSALEVYGVVSSRLNIGTITDERELWSVDADNYLSVDFNDMQLSGSVTFTISKDDLSGSTITTVADLMELDFSNPDDDLGLESSTISLSEVESTEEFQLTFVQSGGQNVSLSYSITRL
;
A
#
# COMPACT_ATOMS: atom_id res chain seq x y z
N MET A 1 52.03 -31.34 -1.59
CA MET A 1 52.84 -31.19 -0.37
C MET A 1 52.18 -30.12 0.50
N LYS A 2 51.98 -30.42 1.79
CA LYS A 2 51.41 -29.60 2.89
C LYS A 2 49.89 -29.35 2.93
N THR A 3 49.27 -30.30 3.62
CA THR A 3 48.13 -30.24 4.57
C THR A 3 48.17 -29.09 5.59
N ASN A 4 46.97 -28.69 6.06
CA ASN A 4 46.61 -28.22 7.42
C ASN A 4 45.05 -28.29 7.50
N GLN A 5 44.40 -29.30 8.11
CA GLN A 5 44.08 -29.51 9.55
C GLN A 5 43.49 -28.27 10.26
N PHE A 6 42.20 -28.23 10.64
CA PHE A 6 41.42 -28.92 11.70
C PHE A 6 41.35 -28.10 13.01
N ILE A 7 40.17 -27.57 13.38
CA ILE A 7 39.69 -27.31 14.76
C ILE A 7 38.13 -27.33 14.68
N SER A 8 37.43 -28.41 15.05
CA SER A 8 36.91 -28.76 16.40
C SER A 8 36.07 -27.62 17.01
N GLY A 9 34.75 -27.67 17.05
CA GLY A 9 33.96 -28.57 17.89
C GLY A 9 33.56 -27.86 19.20
N ALA A 10 32.26 -27.62 19.41
CA ALA A 10 31.66 -27.51 20.74
C ALA A 10 30.12 -27.53 20.62
N LYS A 11 29.53 -28.70 20.85
CA LYS A 11 28.13 -28.83 21.26
C LYS A 11 28.03 -28.33 22.70
N VAL A 12 27.18 -27.36 22.98
CA VAL A 12 26.78 -27.02 24.34
C VAL A 12 25.28 -27.25 24.45
N LEU A 13 24.98 -28.45 24.96
CA LEU A 13 23.72 -28.84 25.56
C LEU A 13 23.70 -28.23 26.98
N VAL A 14 22.73 -27.37 27.28
CA VAL A 14 22.39 -27.02 28.67
C VAL A 14 20.91 -27.32 28.88
N VAL A 15 20.70 -28.35 29.67
CA VAL A 15 19.44 -28.79 30.30
C VAL A 15 19.37 -28.16 31.69
N PHE A 16 18.14 -28.09 32.23
CA PHE A 16 17.70 -27.61 33.57
C PHE A 16 17.28 -26.13 33.59
N LEU A 17 16.12 -25.75 34.13
CA LEU A 17 15.55 -26.16 35.41
C LEU A 17 14.02 -25.98 35.44
N LEU A 18 13.34 -26.97 36.01
CA LEU A 18 11.92 -27.00 36.34
C LEU A 18 11.69 -26.36 37.73
N MET A 19 10.76 -25.40 37.86
CA MET A 19 10.03 -25.00 39.09
C MET A 19 8.67 -24.49 38.59
N ILE A 20 7.54 -25.20 38.71
CA ILE A 20 6.68 -25.47 39.88
C ILE A 20 6.39 -24.22 40.74
N VAL A 21 5.09 -24.08 41.09
CA VAL A 21 4.44 -23.18 42.08
C VAL A 21 3.89 -21.90 41.42
N THR A 22 2.59 -21.59 41.36
CA THR A 22 1.41 -21.98 42.16
C THR A 22 0.11 -21.68 41.40
N PHE A 23 -0.89 -22.54 41.57
CA PHE A 23 -2.29 -22.22 41.28
C PHE A 23 -2.79 -21.11 42.22
N PHE A 24 -3.06 -19.93 41.69
CA PHE A 24 -4.04 -19.03 42.29
C PHE A 24 -5.39 -19.27 41.58
N ARG A 25 -6.23 -20.13 42.16
CA ARG A 25 -7.68 -20.06 41.90
C ARG A 25 -8.22 -18.90 42.74
N CYS A 26 -8.28 -17.72 42.14
CA CYS A 26 -9.14 -16.65 42.64
C CYS A 26 -10.52 -16.89 42.02
N THR A 27 -11.41 -17.59 42.74
CA THR A 27 -12.84 -17.55 42.42
C THR A 27 -13.39 -16.24 42.98
N VAL A 28 -13.27 -15.17 42.18
CA VAL A 28 -14.10 -13.98 42.39
C VAL A 28 -15.48 -14.32 41.83
N SER A 29 -16.40 -14.61 42.73
CA SER A 29 -17.83 -14.53 42.48
C SER A 29 -18.19 -13.06 42.53
N GLY A 30 -18.45 -12.44 41.39
CA GLY A 30 -18.73 -11.01 41.32
C GLY A 30 -18.98 -10.53 39.90
N ASP A 31 -20.27 -10.37 39.62
CA ASP A 31 -20.91 -9.49 38.64
C ASP A 31 -20.71 -9.78 37.15
N GLY A 32 -21.84 -9.84 36.46
CA GLY A 32 -21.96 -10.17 35.04
C GLY A 32 -21.09 -9.26 34.19
N PHE A 33 -19.95 -9.79 33.76
CA PHE A 33 -19.39 -9.41 32.49
C PHE A 33 -20.40 -9.89 31.45
N GLU A 34 -21.20 -8.98 30.91
CA GLU A 34 -21.84 -9.20 29.64
C GLU A 34 -20.72 -9.63 28.68
N ASP A 35 -20.82 -10.84 28.13
CA ASP A 35 -19.90 -11.31 27.10
C ASP A 35 -19.92 -10.26 25.98
N MET A 36 -18.93 -9.37 25.95
CA MET A 36 -18.69 -8.51 24.81
C MET A 36 -18.33 -9.45 23.67
N GLU A 37 -19.24 -9.58 22.70
CA GLU A 37 -18.89 -10.19 21.44
C GLU A 37 -17.65 -9.47 20.89
N PRO A 38 -16.64 -10.21 20.40
CA PRO A 38 -15.47 -9.59 19.82
C PRO A 38 -15.93 -8.68 18.67
N ALA A 39 -15.36 -7.47 18.61
CA ALA A 39 -15.60 -6.57 17.50
C ALA A 39 -15.29 -7.29 16.18
N GLU A 40 -16.24 -7.23 15.24
CA GLU A 40 -16.06 -7.81 13.91
C GLU A 40 -15.15 -6.89 13.09
N ASP A 41 -14.08 -7.45 12.53
CA ASP A 41 -13.18 -6.71 11.66
C ASP A 41 -13.62 -6.83 10.19
N ILE A 42 -13.44 -5.76 9.43
CA ILE A 42 -13.67 -5.70 7.99
C ILE A 42 -12.35 -5.31 7.32
N SER A 43 -12.00 -5.98 6.23
CA SER A 43 -10.79 -5.69 5.48
C SER A 43 -11.07 -5.11 4.10
N PHE A 44 -10.21 -4.20 3.67
CA PHE A 44 -10.26 -3.56 2.36
C PHE A 44 -8.91 -3.72 1.68
N GLN A 45 -8.89 -4.30 0.49
CA GLN A 45 -7.71 -4.42 -0.35
C GLN A 45 -7.72 -3.32 -1.41
N ILE A 46 -6.62 -2.57 -1.49
CA ILE A 46 -6.42 -1.54 -2.50
C ILE A 46 -5.38 -2.08 -3.46
N ASP A 47 -5.69 -2.10 -4.75
CA ASP A 47 -4.78 -2.52 -5.80
C ASP A 47 -4.55 -1.39 -6.79
N ILE A 48 -3.29 -1.13 -7.15
CA ILE A 48 -2.99 -0.39 -8.37
C ILE A 48 -3.20 -1.31 -9.57
N LYS A 49 -3.80 -0.81 -10.65
CA LYS A 49 -4.18 -1.63 -11.81
C LYS A 49 -3.33 -1.30 -13.04
N LYS A 50 -3.38 -0.04 -13.49
CA LYS A 50 -2.77 0.36 -14.76
C LYS A 50 -2.52 1.85 -14.85
N ILE A 51 -1.67 2.20 -15.80
CA ILE A 51 -1.34 3.56 -16.21
C ILE A 51 -1.34 3.65 -17.73
N ARG A 52 -1.71 4.81 -18.27
CA ARG A 52 -1.60 5.13 -19.70
C ARG A 52 -1.48 6.64 -19.90
N ALA A 53 -0.89 7.05 -21.01
CA ALA A 53 -0.97 8.41 -21.49
C ALA A 53 -2.37 8.65 -22.08
N THR A 54 -2.91 9.84 -21.84
CA THR A 54 -4.14 10.33 -22.48
C THR A 54 -3.87 11.47 -23.44
N ASP A 55 -2.72 12.13 -23.30
CA ASP A 55 -2.19 13.09 -24.26
C ASP A 55 -0.66 13.06 -24.21
N ILE A 56 -0.03 13.22 -25.37
CA ILE A 56 1.42 13.33 -25.53
C ILE A 56 1.66 14.44 -26.53
N LYS A 57 2.36 15.48 -26.08
CA LYS A 57 2.69 16.64 -26.90
C LYS A 57 3.48 16.22 -28.14
N GLU A 58 3.15 16.80 -29.29
CA GLU A 58 3.70 16.40 -30.61
C GLU A 58 5.24 16.50 -30.74
N SER A 59 5.89 17.29 -29.88
CA SER A 59 7.36 17.40 -29.86
C SER A 59 8.06 16.28 -29.12
N GLU A 60 7.32 15.50 -28.33
CA GLU A 60 7.86 14.41 -27.53
C GLU A 60 7.96 13.12 -28.33
N SER A 61 8.50 12.10 -27.66
CA SER A 61 8.53 10.74 -28.18
C SER A 61 7.10 10.16 -28.31
N SER A 62 6.98 8.91 -28.76
CA SER A 62 5.68 8.23 -28.80
C SER A 62 5.15 7.78 -27.44
N ALA A 63 5.91 8.01 -26.36
CA ALA A 63 5.60 7.65 -24.98
C ALA A 63 6.10 8.75 -24.02
N LEU A 64 5.63 8.69 -22.77
CA LEU A 64 6.14 9.47 -21.64
C LEU A 64 6.98 8.57 -20.73
N GLU A 65 8.06 9.09 -20.19
CA GLU A 65 8.99 8.36 -19.35
C GLU A 65 8.66 8.62 -17.87
N VAL A 66 7.63 7.92 -17.38
CA VAL A 66 6.98 8.22 -16.10
C VAL A 66 7.62 7.50 -14.93
N TYR A 67 7.88 8.22 -13.84
CA TYR A 67 8.30 7.66 -12.55
C TYR A 67 7.56 8.39 -11.41
N GLY A 68 7.66 7.87 -10.18
CA GLY A 68 6.98 8.49 -9.04
C GLY A 68 6.54 7.50 -7.96
N VAL A 69 5.51 7.90 -7.21
CA VAL A 69 4.98 7.13 -6.09
C VAL A 69 3.47 7.16 -6.06
N VAL A 70 2.87 6.04 -5.68
CA VAL A 70 1.44 5.89 -5.41
C VAL A 70 1.29 5.29 -4.02
N SER A 71 0.52 5.95 -3.17
CA SER A 71 0.28 5.53 -1.79
C SER A 71 -1.21 5.53 -1.50
N SER A 72 -1.63 4.70 -0.55
CA SER A 72 -2.99 4.68 -0.03
C SER A 72 -2.98 4.94 1.47
N ARG A 73 -3.91 5.75 1.95
CA ARG A 73 -4.02 6.17 3.34
C ARG A 73 -5.41 5.85 3.87
N LEU A 74 -5.47 5.05 4.92
CA LEU A 74 -6.65 4.87 5.76
C LEU A 74 -6.73 6.02 6.75
N ASN A 75 -7.91 6.64 6.86
CA ASN A 75 -8.22 7.64 7.88
C ASN A 75 -9.39 7.15 8.74
N ILE A 76 -9.21 7.08 10.06
CA ILE A 76 -10.26 6.79 11.05
C ILE A 76 -10.21 7.87 12.12
N GLY A 77 -11.09 8.86 12.02
CA GLY A 77 -11.06 10.03 12.91
C GLY A 77 -9.71 10.76 12.83
N THR A 78 -8.89 10.66 13.89
CA THR A 78 -7.54 11.26 13.95
C THR A 78 -6.41 10.27 13.63
N ILE A 79 -6.73 8.99 13.44
CA ILE A 79 -5.74 7.96 13.11
C ILE A 79 -5.57 7.92 11.61
N THR A 80 -4.32 7.95 11.16
CA THR A 80 -3.96 7.78 9.75
C THR A 80 -2.92 6.69 9.60
N ASP A 81 -3.14 5.76 8.67
CA ASP A 81 -2.21 4.69 8.29
C ASP A 81 -1.97 4.79 6.77
N GLU A 82 -0.74 5.11 6.37
CA GLU A 82 -0.35 5.28 4.97
C GLU A 82 0.60 4.18 4.53
N ARG A 83 0.36 3.64 3.34
CA ARG A 83 1.14 2.55 2.77
C ARG A 83 1.38 2.80 1.30
N GLU A 84 2.60 2.57 0.86
CA GLU A 84 2.98 2.63 -0.55
C GLU A 84 2.36 1.46 -1.31
N LEU A 85 1.70 1.76 -2.43
CA LEU A 85 1.19 0.77 -3.38
C LEU A 85 2.23 0.45 -4.45
N TRP A 86 2.92 1.49 -4.94
CA TRP A 86 3.86 1.40 -6.04
C TRP A 86 4.83 2.58 -5.99
N SER A 87 6.10 2.33 -6.29
CA SER A 87 7.08 3.37 -6.51
C SER A 87 8.12 2.90 -7.53
N VAL A 88 8.54 3.83 -8.38
CA VAL A 88 9.61 3.66 -9.34
C VAL A 88 10.41 4.97 -9.36
N ASP A 89 11.74 4.86 -9.36
CA ASP A 89 12.64 6.00 -9.48
C ASP A 89 12.94 6.35 -10.96
N ALA A 90 13.59 7.50 -11.17
CA ALA A 90 13.93 7.98 -12.51
C ALA A 90 14.86 7.03 -13.29
N ASP A 91 15.69 6.21 -12.61
CA ASP A 91 16.56 5.24 -13.28
C ASP A 91 15.78 4.02 -13.80
N ASN A 92 14.58 3.77 -13.27
CA ASN A 92 13.73 2.62 -13.58
C ASN A 92 12.37 3.02 -14.20
N TYR A 93 12.27 4.23 -14.76
CA TYR A 93 11.04 4.81 -15.33
C TYR A 93 10.23 3.85 -16.22
N LEU A 94 8.93 4.12 -16.32
CA LEU A 94 8.01 3.42 -17.20
C LEU A 94 7.86 4.17 -18.52
N SER A 95 7.97 3.47 -19.64
CA SER A 95 7.62 4.02 -20.97
C SER A 95 6.11 3.92 -21.19
N VAL A 96 5.37 4.96 -20.86
CA VAL A 96 3.90 5.02 -20.88
C VAL A 96 3.40 5.62 -22.19
N ASP A 97 2.78 4.82 -23.05
CA ASP A 97 2.11 5.27 -24.27
C ASP A 97 0.58 5.30 -24.10
N PHE A 98 -0.17 5.41 -25.19
CA PHE A 98 -1.64 5.41 -25.17
C PHE A 98 -2.28 4.05 -24.81
N ASN A 99 -1.48 2.99 -24.72
CA ASN A 99 -1.97 1.66 -24.32
C ASN A 99 -1.95 1.52 -22.79
N ASP A 100 -2.84 0.66 -22.28
CA ASP A 100 -2.87 0.33 -20.87
C ASP A 100 -1.62 -0.48 -20.46
N MET A 101 -0.72 0.13 -19.70
CA MET A 101 0.37 -0.57 -19.02
C MET A 101 -0.12 -1.08 -17.66
N GLN A 102 0.00 -2.39 -17.42
CA GLN A 102 -0.39 -2.97 -16.14
C GLN A 102 0.63 -2.64 -15.05
N LEU A 103 0.13 -2.25 -13.89
CA LEU A 103 0.91 -2.03 -12.68
C LEU A 103 0.55 -3.11 -11.66
N SER A 104 1.46 -3.36 -10.72
CA SER A 104 1.25 -4.33 -9.64
C SER A 104 1.66 -3.72 -8.32
N GLY A 105 0.74 -3.79 -7.36
CA GLY A 105 0.90 -3.18 -6.04
C GLY A 105 -0.40 -3.36 -5.27
N SER A 106 -0.31 -3.80 -4.03
CA SER A 106 -1.50 -4.10 -3.22
C SER A 106 -1.23 -3.86 -1.75
N VAL A 107 -2.19 -3.26 -1.06
CA VAL A 107 -2.18 -3.09 0.40
C VAL A 107 -3.55 -3.45 0.97
N THR A 108 -3.57 -3.99 2.18
CA THR A 108 -4.81 -4.33 2.87
C THR A 108 -4.92 -3.58 4.18
N PHE A 109 -6.01 -2.84 4.36
CA PHE A 109 -6.36 -2.23 5.64
C PHE A 109 -7.44 -3.05 6.33
N THR A 110 -7.36 -3.14 7.65
CA THR A 110 -8.36 -3.81 8.48
C THR A 110 -8.87 -2.80 9.50
N ILE A 111 -10.18 -2.70 9.62
CA ILE A 111 -10.85 -1.77 10.53
C ILE A 111 -11.92 -2.52 11.33
N SER A 112 -12.26 -2.00 12.51
CA SER A 112 -13.45 -2.46 13.21
C SER A 112 -14.70 -2.09 12.40
N LYS A 113 -15.70 -2.96 12.40
CA LYS A 113 -17.01 -2.69 11.80
C LYS A 113 -17.67 -1.45 12.37
N ASP A 114 -17.43 -1.12 13.64
CA ASP A 114 -17.97 0.08 14.29
C ASP A 114 -17.38 1.38 13.70
N ASP A 115 -16.16 1.31 13.15
CA ASP A 115 -15.47 2.46 12.54
C ASP A 115 -15.85 2.67 11.06
N LEU A 116 -16.56 1.73 10.44
CA LEU A 116 -16.84 1.72 9.00
C LEU A 116 -17.47 3.02 8.49
N SER A 117 -18.47 3.55 9.21
CA SER A 117 -19.18 4.77 8.79
C SER A 117 -18.34 6.05 8.87
N GLY A 118 -17.23 6.02 9.61
CA GLY A 118 -16.33 7.15 9.80
C GLY A 118 -14.98 7.00 9.11
N SER A 119 -14.78 5.92 8.35
CA SER A 119 -13.49 5.57 7.76
C SER A 119 -13.43 5.92 6.27
N THR A 120 -12.30 6.45 5.82
CA THR A 120 -12.05 6.73 4.40
C THR A 120 -10.71 6.18 3.94
N ILE A 121 -10.62 5.89 2.64
CA ILE A 121 -9.36 5.62 1.95
C ILE A 121 -9.06 6.79 1.02
N THR A 122 -7.87 7.37 1.16
CA THR A 122 -7.32 8.34 0.22
C THR A 122 -6.18 7.69 -0.55
N THR A 123 -6.34 7.53 -1.85
CA THR A 123 -5.23 7.14 -2.73
C THR A 123 -4.62 8.40 -3.32
N VAL A 124 -3.30 8.55 -3.18
CA VAL A 124 -2.51 9.70 -3.63
C VAL A 124 -1.44 9.19 -4.59
N ALA A 125 -1.19 9.94 -5.65
CA ALA A 125 -0.14 9.64 -6.59
C ALA A 125 0.57 10.93 -7.02
N ASP A 126 1.90 10.88 -7.00
CA ASP A 126 2.79 11.96 -7.38
C ASP A 126 3.69 11.43 -8.51
N LEU A 127 3.55 12.01 -9.70
CA LEU A 127 4.16 11.51 -10.93
C LEU A 127 5.01 12.57 -11.60
N MET A 128 6.13 12.13 -12.15
CA MET A 128 7.07 12.93 -12.92
C MET A 128 7.31 12.28 -14.27
N GLU A 129 7.68 13.09 -15.25
CA GLU A 129 8.15 12.67 -16.57
C GLU A 129 9.64 12.97 -16.68
N LEU A 130 10.42 11.98 -17.09
CA LEU A 130 11.86 12.08 -17.27
C LEU A 130 12.16 12.70 -18.64
N ASP A 131 12.70 13.91 -18.63
CA ASP A 131 13.20 14.56 -19.85
C ASP A 131 14.72 14.36 -19.94
N PHE A 132 15.19 13.66 -20.97
CA PHE A 132 16.62 13.40 -21.16
C PHE A 132 17.44 14.64 -21.58
N SER A 133 16.77 15.70 -22.02
CA SER A 133 17.37 16.90 -22.60
C SER A 133 17.16 18.16 -21.75
N ASN A 134 16.16 18.18 -20.86
CA ASN A 134 15.85 19.27 -19.94
C ASN A 134 15.64 18.73 -18.50
N PRO A 135 15.28 19.58 -17.52
CA PRO A 135 14.81 19.08 -16.23
C PRO A 135 13.51 18.28 -16.38
N ASP A 136 13.35 17.25 -15.55
CA ASP A 136 12.15 16.43 -15.45
C ASP A 136 10.89 17.28 -15.27
N ASP A 137 9.83 16.90 -15.99
CA ASP A 137 8.55 17.58 -16.00
C ASP A 137 7.63 17.00 -14.90
N ASP A 138 7.13 17.88 -14.04
CA ASP A 138 6.14 17.50 -13.02
C ASP A 138 4.78 17.25 -13.69
N LEU A 139 4.28 16.00 -13.60
CA LEU A 139 2.95 15.64 -14.09
C LEU A 139 1.86 15.96 -13.05
N GLY A 140 2.25 16.14 -11.79
CA GLY A 140 1.42 16.63 -10.70
C GLY A 140 1.17 15.61 -9.59
N LEU A 141 0.53 16.12 -8.54
CA LEU A 141 0.05 15.38 -7.38
C LEU A 141 -1.47 15.27 -7.44
N GLU A 142 -1.99 14.06 -7.62
CA GLU A 142 -3.43 13.79 -7.69
C GLU A 142 -3.88 12.86 -6.57
N SER A 143 -5.13 13.00 -6.14
CA SER A 143 -5.69 12.14 -5.11
C SER A 143 -7.20 11.94 -5.22
N SER A 144 -7.67 10.84 -4.67
CA SER A 144 -9.10 10.51 -4.57
C SER A 144 -9.39 9.93 -3.20
N THR A 145 -10.46 10.40 -2.57
CA THR A 145 -10.89 9.97 -1.23
C THR A 145 -12.26 9.32 -1.31
N ILE A 146 -12.35 8.08 -0.82
CA ILE A 146 -13.54 7.23 -0.89
C ILE A 146 -14.00 6.86 0.53
N SER A 147 -15.30 6.94 0.79
CA SER A 147 -15.88 6.44 2.04
C SER A 147 -15.93 4.92 2.03
N LEU A 148 -15.40 4.26 3.06
CA LEU A 148 -15.40 2.80 3.13
C LEU A 148 -16.81 2.22 3.30
N SER A 149 -17.76 3.01 3.82
CA SER A 149 -19.17 2.63 3.91
C SER A 149 -19.89 2.52 2.56
N GLU A 150 -19.30 3.05 1.49
CA GLU A 150 -19.88 3.01 0.15
C GLU A 150 -19.37 1.80 -0.66
N VAL A 151 -18.24 1.22 -0.23
CA VAL A 151 -17.59 0.10 -0.91
C VAL A 151 -18.20 -1.23 -0.44
N GLU A 152 -19.12 -1.76 -1.22
CA GLU A 152 -19.79 -3.04 -0.93
C GLU A 152 -19.13 -4.25 -1.61
N SER A 153 -18.30 -4.02 -2.63
CA SER A 153 -17.58 -5.08 -3.35
C SER A 153 -16.25 -4.56 -3.91
N THR A 154 -15.93 -4.84 -5.17
CA THR A 154 -14.79 -4.24 -5.88
C THR A 154 -15.26 -3.02 -6.66
N GLU A 155 -14.64 -1.88 -6.41
CA GLU A 155 -14.87 -0.63 -7.13
C GLU A 155 -13.57 -0.13 -7.75
N GLU A 156 -13.65 0.35 -8.99
CA GLU A 156 -12.50 0.91 -9.72
C GLU A 156 -12.58 2.43 -9.80
N PHE A 157 -11.43 3.07 -9.63
CA PHE A 157 -11.26 4.51 -9.59
C PHE A 157 -10.11 4.92 -10.50
N GLN A 158 -10.07 6.22 -10.84
CA GLN A 158 -9.06 6.79 -11.71
C GLN A 158 -8.58 8.13 -11.17
N LEU A 159 -7.26 8.33 -11.20
CA LEU A 159 -6.60 9.62 -11.06
C LEU A 159 -6.21 10.10 -12.46
N THR A 160 -6.47 11.38 -12.75
CA THR A 160 -6.15 11.98 -14.05
C THR A 160 -5.22 13.17 -13.82
N PHE A 161 -4.03 13.09 -14.39
CA PHE A 161 -2.99 14.10 -14.33
C PHE A 161 -3.10 14.93 -15.60
N VAL A 162 -3.37 16.22 -15.44
CA VAL A 162 -3.51 17.16 -16.55
C VAL A 162 -2.45 18.22 -16.45
N GLN A 163 -1.39 18.08 -17.24
CA GLN A 163 -0.32 19.05 -17.28
C GLN A 163 -0.58 20.08 -18.39
N SER A 164 -0.33 21.36 -18.11
CA SER A 164 -0.55 22.44 -19.08
C SER A 164 0.32 22.34 -20.34
N GLY A 165 1.35 21.49 -20.34
CA GLY A 165 2.26 21.23 -21.46
C GLY A 165 1.70 20.25 -22.50
N GLY A 166 0.55 19.61 -22.25
CA GLY A 166 -0.05 18.63 -23.17
C GLY A 166 0.44 17.19 -22.94
N GLN A 167 1.05 16.91 -21.79
CA GLN A 167 1.36 15.56 -21.34
C GLN A 167 0.34 15.19 -20.26
N ASN A 168 -0.53 14.24 -20.56
CA ASN A 168 -1.59 13.84 -19.64
C ASN A 168 -1.52 12.34 -19.40
N VAL A 169 -1.74 11.94 -18.15
CA VAL A 169 -1.67 10.54 -17.72
C VAL A 169 -2.93 10.18 -16.96
N SER A 170 -3.40 8.94 -17.12
CA SER A 170 -4.45 8.38 -16.29
C SER A 170 -3.96 7.12 -15.59
N LEU A 171 -4.17 7.05 -14.27
CA LEU A 171 -3.80 5.92 -13.43
C LEU A 171 -5.06 5.36 -12.78
N SER A 172 -5.27 4.05 -12.84
CA SER A 172 -6.42 3.42 -12.19
C SER A 172 -6.02 2.47 -11.08
N TYR A 173 -6.88 2.42 -10.06
CA TYR A 173 -6.75 1.56 -8.89
C TYR A 173 -8.13 0.99 -8.53
N SER A 174 -8.19 -0.02 -7.68
CA SER A 174 -9.44 -0.54 -7.14
C SER A 174 -9.42 -0.63 -5.63
N ILE A 175 -10.59 -0.55 -5.01
CA ILE A 175 -10.81 -0.90 -3.60
C ILE A 175 -11.77 -2.09 -3.57
N THR A 176 -11.37 -3.15 -2.87
CA THR A 176 -12.19 -4.36 -2.68
C THR A 176 -12.45 -4.59 -1.22
N ARG A 177 -13.72 -4.68 -0.83
CA ARG A 177 -14.10 -5.20 0.48
C ARG A 177 -13.98 -6.73 0.49
N LEU A 178 -13.23 -7.26 1.46
CA LEU A 178 -12.94 -8.69 1.61
C LEU A 178 -13.92 -9.42 2.54
#